data_AF-A0A224A3H1-F1
#
_entry.id   AF-A0A224A3H1-F1
#
_cell.length_a   1.000
_cell.length_b   1.000
_cell.length_c   1.000
_cell.angle_alpha   90.00
_cell.angle_beta   90.00
_cell.angle_gamma   90.00
#
_symmetry.space_group_name_H-M   'P 1'
#
loop_
_entity.id
_entity.type
_entity.pdbx_description
1 polymer ?
#
loop_
_entity_poly.entity_id
_entity_poly.type
_entity_poly.pdbx_seq_one_letter_code
_entity_poly.pdbx_strand_id
1 'polypeptide(L)'
;MIEAYYQENIKVSDIVTSLGRSKQTVYNVINYLKERRSAYDYYKRYKVNKKLCGRNKTSLTKSEKDFIQTHLEQNWSLDVIKGAYPDRISCSMRTLYRLADRGILKKEDLP
;
A
#
# COMPACT_ATOMS: atom_id res chain seq x y z
N MET A 1 1.46 3.59 -26.24
CA MET A 1 0.20 4.28 -26.59
C MET A 1 0.44 5.79 -26.71
N ILE A 2 0.62 6.61 -25.64
CA ILE A 2 0.97 8.06 -25.79
C ILE A 2 2.33 8.30 -26.45
N GLU A 3 3.33 7.46 -26.15
CA GLU A 3 4.67 7.57 -26.73
C GLU A 3 4.69 7.49 -28.26
N ALA A 4 3.84 6.63 -28.87
CA ALA A 4 3.74 6.52 -30.33
C ALA A 4 3.22 7.83 -30.96
N TYR A 5 2.12 8.38 -30.42
CA TYR A 5 1.60 9.69 -30.86
C TYR A 5 2.62 10.82 -30.70
N TYR A 6 3.48 10.75 -29.67
CA TYR A 6 4.55 11.71 -29.47
C TYR A 6 5.65 11.59 -30.53
N GLN A 7 6.04 10.36 -30.92
CA GLN A 7 7.00 10.15 -32.02
C GLN A 7 6.44 10.63 -33.38
N GLU A 8 5.13 10.49 -33.59
CA GLU A 8 4.42 10.98 -34.77
C GLU A 8 4.14 12.51 -34.74
N ASN A 9 4.60 13.22 -33.71
CA ASN A 9 4.40 14.67 -33.52
C ASN A 9 2.93 15.13 -33.52
N ILE A 10 2.02 14.27 -33.04
CA ILE A 10 0.59 14.58 -32.99
C ILE A 10 0.30 15.60 -31.88
N LYS A 11 -0.63 16.53 -32.14
CA LYS A 11 -1.01 17.57 -31.18
C LYS A 11 -1.67 16.95 -29.95
N VAL A 12 -1.39 17.52 -28.77
CA VAL A 12 -1.92 17.05 -27.48
C VAL A 12 -3.45 17.01 -27.45
N SER A 13 -4.12 17.95 -28.12
CA SER A 13 -5.59 17.97 -28.26
C SER A 13 -6.11 16.69 -28.88
N ASP A 14 -5.46 16.24 -29.94
CA ASP A 14 -5.93 15.12 -30.77
C ASP A 14 -5.63 13.81 -30.05
N ILE A 15 -4.52 13.74 -29.32
CA ILE A 15 -4.18 12.63 -28.41
C ILE A 15 -5.23 12.49 -27.31
N VAL A 16 -5.65 13.61 -26.71
CA VAL A 16 -6.69 13.64 -25.67
C VAL A 16 -8.01 13.09 -26.20
N THR A 17 -8.45 13.58 -27.36
CA THR A 17 -9.69 13.13 -28.01
C THR A 17 -9.61 11.66 -28.40
N SER A 18 -8.48 11.22 -28.97
CA SER A 18 -8.30 9.83 -29.43
C SER A 18 -8.22 8.82 -28.29
N LEU A 19 -7.60 9.19 -27.15
CA LEU A 19 -7.39 8.29 -26.02
C LEU A 19 -8.45 8.41 -24.92
N GLY A 20 -9.33 9.41 -24.99
CA GLY A 20 -10.31 9.69 -23.93
C GLY A 20 -9.65 9.96 -22.56
N ARG A 21 -8.46 10.56 -22.56
CA ARG A 21 -7.67 10.85 -21.34
C ARG A 21 -7.71 12.32 -20.99
N SER A 22 -7.56 12.65 -19.71
CA SER A 22 -7.45 14.05 -19.31
C SER A 22 -6.22 14.70 -19.93
N LYS A 23 -6.35 15.98 -20.30
CA LYS A 23 -5.26 16.78 -20.87
C LYS A 23 -4.02 16.77 -19.97
N GLN A 24 -4.23 16.82 -18.65
CA GLN A 24 -3.15 16.78 -17.68
C GLN A 24 -2.36 15.46 -17.71
N THR A 25 -3.04 14.31 -17.82
CA THR A 25 -2.36 13.02 -17.90
C THR A 25 -1.49 12.93 -19.14
N VAL A 26 -1.99 13.42 -20.28
CA VAL A 26 -1.22 13.43 -21.54
C VAL A 26 0.01 14.34 -21.41
N TYR A 27 -0.13 15.55 -20.86
CA TYR A 27 1.01 16.44 -20.62
C TYR A 27 2.04 15.84 -19.67
N ASN A 28 1.62 15.21 -18.58
CA ASN A 28 2.55 14.61 -17.62
C ASN A 28 3.43 13.54 -18.28
N VAL A 29 2.85 12.74 -19.18
CA VAL A 29 3.60 11.72 -19.93
C VAL A 29 4.51 12.37 -20.96
N ILE A 30 4.01 13.31 -21.77
CA ILE A 30 4.81 13.99 -22.81
C ILE A 30 6.00 14.75 -22.20
N ASN A 31 5.79 15.48 -21.10
CA ASN A 31 6.88 16.21 -20.43
C ASN A 31 7.95 15.24 -19.90
N TYR A 32 7.54 14.08 -19.39
CA TYR A 32 8.49 13.03 -18.98
C TYR A 32 9.29 12.47 -20.16
N LEU A 33 8.66 12.28 -21.32
CA LEU A 33 9.34 11.83 -22.55
C LEU A 33 10.30 12.89 -23.11
N LYS A 34 9.95 14.18 -23.01
CA LYS A 34 10.83 15.30 -23.42
C LYS A 34 12.15 15.32 -22.67
N GLU A 35 12.17 14.86 -21.42
CA GLU A 35 13.38 14.72 -20.60
C GLU A 35 14.27 13.52 -21.01
N ARG A 36 14.08 12.97 -22.23
CA ARG A 36 14.77 11.77 -22.79
C ARG A 36 14.62 10.52 -21.93
N ARG A 37 13.51 10.40 -21.20
CA ARG A 37 13.19 9.21 -20.40
C ARG A 37 12.27 8.28 -21.20
N SER A 38 12.39 6.97 -20.99
CA SER A 38 11.55 5.99 -21.69
C SER A 38 10.14 5.93 -21.10
N ALA A 39 9.12 5.69 -21.94
CA ALA A 39 7.78 5.40 -21.44
C ALA A 39 7.74 4.16 -20.54
N TYR A 40 8.64 3.20 -20.74
CA TYR A 40 8.74 2.03 -19.89
C TYR A 40 9.12 2.40 -18.44
N ASP A 41 10.03 3.35 -18.28
CA ASP A 41 10.41 3.84 -16.94
C ASP A 41 9.30 4.65 -16.29
N TYR A 42 8.52 5.43 -17.08
CA TYR A 42 7.31 6.08 -16.58
C TYR A 42 6.32 5.06 -16.02
N TYR A 43 6.12 3.94 -16.73
CA TYR A 43 5.26 2.85 -16.29
C TYR A 43 5.76 2.17 -15.01
N LYS A 44 7.08 1.88 -14.91
CA LYS A 44 7.68 1.35 -13.68
C LYS A 44 7.43 2.28 -12.50
N ARG A 45 7.70 3.58 -12.67
CA ARG A 45 7.48 4.60 -11.64
C ARG A 45 6.00 4.65 -11.22
N TYR A 46 5.09 4.60 -12.18
CA TYR A 46 3.66 4.52 -11.90
C TYR A 46 3.32 3.28 -11.06
N LYS A 47 3.87 2.10 -11.38
CA LYS A 47 3.64 0.88 -10.60
C LYS A 47 4.17 0.98 -9.18
N VAL A 48 5.35 1.57 -8.98
CA VAL A 48 5.90 1.83 -7.64
C VAL A 48 5.00 2.79 -6.86
N ASN A 49 4.63 3.93 -7.45
CA ASN A 49 3.74 4.90 -6.81
C ASN A 49 2.37 4.31 -6.48
N LYS A 50 1.84 3.42 -7.34
CA LYS A 50 0.58 2.71 -7.06
C LYS A 50 0.68 1.72 -5.91
N LYS A 51 1.84 1.10 -5.67
CA LYS A 51 2.07 0.28 -4.47
C LYS A 51 2.09 1.12 -3.19
N LEU A 52 2.47 2.40 -3.28
CA LEU A 52 2.48 3.36 -2.18
C LEU A 52 1.12 4.04 -1.96
N CYS A 53 0.16 3.83 -2.86
CA CYS A 53 -1.19 4.37 -2.70
C CYS A 53 -1.99 3.56 -1.67
N GLY A 54 -2.89 4.24 -0.97
CA GLY A 54 -3.77 3.64 0.03
C GLY A 54 -3.22 3.77 1.44
N ARG A 55 -3.99 3.25 2.40
CA ARG A 55 -3.61 3.29 3.82
C ARG A 55 -2.53 2.24 4.09
N ASN A 56 -1.45 2.66 4.74
CA ASN A 56 -0.41 1.75 5.23
C ASN A 56 -1.03 0.65 6.10
N LYS A 57 -0.54 -0.59 5.94
CA LYS A 57 -0.99 -1.71 6.77
C LYS A 57 -0.65 -1.40 8.22
N THR A 58 -1.65 -1.43 9.10
CA THR A 58 -1.40 -1.37 10.55
C THR A 58 -0.53 -2.56 10.92
N SER A 59 0.60 -2.29 11.55
CA SER A 59 1.53 -3.30 12.06
C SER A 59 1.84 -2.99 13.50
N LEU A 60 1.87 -4.03 14.33
CA LEU A 60 2.39 -3.93 15.69
C LEU A 60 3.90 -3.74 15.67
N THR A 61 4.40 -2.96 16.62
CA THR A 61 5.83 -2.85 16.90
C THR A 61 6.39 -4.19 17.35
N LYS A 62 7.72 -4.34 17.28
CA LYS A 62 8.38 -5.57 17.69
C LYS A 62 8.10 -5.92 19.17
N SER A 63 8.19 -4.90 20.04
CA SER A 63 7.88 -5.04 21.47
C SER A 63 6.44 -5.46 21.73
N GLU A 64 5.46 -4.88 21.04
CA GLU A 64 4.05 -5.29 21.19
C GLU A 64 3.84 -6.74 20.76
N LYS A 65 4.45 -7.17 19.65
CA LYS A 65 4.35 -8.56 19.18
C LYS A 65 4.94 -9.54 20.17
N ASP A 66 6.16 -9.26 20.64
CA ASP A 66 6.84 -10.15 21.57
C ASP A 66 6.06 -10.22 22.91
N PHE A 67 5.51 -9.08 23.38
CA PHE A 67 4.65 -9.04 24.56
C PHE A 67 3.37 -9.89 24.42
N ILE A 68 2.66 -9.75 23.29
CA ILE A 68 1.45 -10.54 23.00
C ILE A 68 1.81 -12.03 22.93
N GLN A 69 2.89 -12.36 22.23
CA GLN A 69 3.34 -13.74 22.06
C GLN A 69 3.65 -14.44 23.40
N THR A 70 4.35 -13.76 24.32
CA THR A 70 4.65 -14.32 25.65
C THR A 70 3.38 -14.66 26.45
N HIS A 71 2.31 -13.89 26.30
CA HIS A 71 1.05 -14.16 27.00
C HIS A 71 0.20 -15.21 26.27
N LEU A 72 0.24 -15.25 24.93
CA LEU A 72 -0.39 -16.32 24.16
C LEU A 72 0.21 -17.69 24.53
N GLU A 73 1.53 -17.78 24.70
CA GLU A 73 2.22 -18.99 25.17
C GLU A 73 1.79 -19.43 26.59
N GLN A 74 1.25 -18.50 27.39
CA GLN A 74 0.66 -18.78 28.70
C GLN A 74 -0.84 -19.15 28.61
N ASN A 75 -1.38 -19.38 27.39
CA ASN A 75 -2.78 -19.64 27.09
C ASN A 75 -3.73 -18.46 27.43
N TRP A 76 -3.27 -17.21 27.36
CA TRP A 76 -4.14 -16.06 27.53
C TRP A 76 -4.83 -15.70 26.20
N SER A 77 -6.10 -15.31 26.24
CA SER A 77 -6.78 -14.80 25.05
C SER A 77 -6.40 -13.34 24.76
N LEU A 78 -6.52 -12.93 23.49
CA LEU A 78 -6.24 -11.54 23.07
C LEU A 78 -7.09 -10.51 23.83
N ASP A 79 -8.34 -10.86 24.15
CA ASP A 79 -9.23 -10.02 24.95
C ASP A 79 -8.69 -9.78 26.37
N VAL A 80 -8.21 -10.84 27.02
CA VAL A 80 -7.65 -10.78 28.37
C VAL A 80 -6.37 -9.95 28.38
N ILE A 81 -5.47 -10.16 27.41
CA ILE A 81 -4.21 -9.41 27.30
C ILE A 81 -4.49 -7.92 27.15
N LYS A 82 -5.41 -7.54 26.24
CA LYS A 82 -5.73 -6.13 25.98
C LYS A 82 -6.53 -5.50 27.14
N GLY A 83 -7.36 -6.27 27.83
CA GLY A 83 -8.10 -5.81 29.01
C GLY A 83 -7.22 -5.59 30.23
N ALA A 84 -6.25 -6.48 30.48
CA ALA A 84 -5.29 -6.37 31.57
C ALA A 84 -4.24 -5.26 31.32
N TYR A 85 -3.85 -5.06 30.06
CA TYR A 85 -2.79 -4.13 29.68
C TYR A 85 -3.22 -3.18 28.55
N PRO A 86 -4.18 -2.27 28.81
CA PRO A 86 -4.69 -1.38 27.78
C PRO A 86 -3.62 -0.47 27.19
N ASP A 87 -2.64 -0.02 27.97
CA ASP A 87 -1.60 0.93 27.53
C ASP A 87 -0.43 0.28 26.79
N ARG A 88 -0.28 -1.05 26.89
CA ARG A 88 0.84 -1.77 26.27
C ARG A 88 0.62 -2.11 24.81
N ILE A 89 -0.64 -2.16 24.37
CA ILE A 89 -1.03 -2.45 23.00
C ILE A 89 -1.73 -1.22 22.42
N SER A 90 -1.10 -0.55 21.47
CA SER A 90 -1.63 0.68 20.87
C SER A 90 -2.91 0.44 20.05
N CYS A 91 -3.09 -0.77 19.49
CA CYS A 91 -4.20 -1.05 18.59
C CYS A 91 -5.50 -1.42 19.32
N SER A 92 -6.63 -1.16 18.67
CA SER A 92 -7.95 -1.58 19.16
C SER A 92 -8.15 -3.09 19.07
N MET A 93 -9.08 -3.62 19.86
CA MET A 93 -9.43 -5.05 19.87
C MET A 93 -9.76 -5.58 18.47
N ARG A 94 -10.61 -4.87 17.73
CA ARG A 94 -10.99 -5.23 16.36
C ARG A 94 -9.79 -5.29 15.40
N THR A 95 -8.79 -4.42 15.63
CA THR A 95 -7.57 -4.44 14.83
C THR A 95 -6.73 -5.65 15.18
N LEU A 96 -6.63 -6.00 16.46
CA LEU A 96 -5.87 -7.14 16.95
C LEU A 96 -6.35 -8.46 16.34
N TYR A 97 -7.66 -8.73 16.36
CA TYR A 97 -8.23 -9.92 15.70
C TYR A 97 -8.02 -9.92 14.19
N ARG A 98 -8.18 -8.78 13.52
CA ARG A 98 -7.88 -8.68 12.08
C ARG A 98 -6.40 -8.92 11.76
N LEU A 99 -5.48 -8.66 12.69
CA LEU A 99 -4.07 -8.99 12.54
C LEU A 99 -3.82 -10.49 12.75
N ALA A 100 -4.52 -11.11 13.69
CA ALA A 100 -4.52 -12.55 13.89
C ALA A 100 -5.03 -13.29 12.63
N ASP A 101 -6.15 -12.87 12.05
CA ASP A 101 -6.70 -13.45 10.80
C ASP A 101 -5.72 -13.38 9.61
N ARG A 102 -4.84 -12.38 9.62
CA ARG A 102 -3.80 -12.18 8.59
C ARG A 102 -2.56 -13.05 8.82
N GLY A 103 -2.50 -13.82 9.90
CA GLY A 103 -1.34 -14.63 10.28
C GLY A 103 -0.15 -13.79 10.75
N ILE A 104 -0.38 -12.58 11.26
CA ILE A 104 0.70 -11.74 11.81
C ILE A 104 1.08 -12.21 13.23
N LEU A 105 0.13 -12.82 13.92
CA LEU A 105 0.32 -13.60 15.14
C LEU A 105 0.27 -15.08 14.76
N LYS A 106 1.05 -15.92 15.45
CA LYS A 106 1.02 -17.36 15.25
C LYS A 106 -0.38 -17.87 15.59
N LYS A 107 -1.00 -18.58 14.65
CA LYS A 107 -2.41 -18.99 14.78
C LYS A 107 -2.55 -20.19 15.71
N GLU A 108 -1.47 -20.94 15.87
CA GLU A 108 -1.37 -22.13 16.72
C GLU A 108 -1.49 -21.79 18.22
N ASP A 109 -1.19 -20.54 18.58
CA ASP A 109 -1.18 -20.06 19.96
C ASP A 109 -2.49 -19.32 20.34
N LEU A 110 -3.48 -19.30 19.44
CA LEU A 110 -4.80 -18.74 19.71
C LEU A 110 -5.71 -19.86 20.24
N PRO A 111 -6.33 -19.71 21.42
CA PRO A 111 -7.29 -20.68 21.95
C PRO A 111 -8.58 -20.77 21.14
#